data_AF-A0A938LKQ3-F1
#
_entry.id   AF-A0A938LKQ3-F1
#
_cell.length_a   1.000
_cell.length_b   1.000
_cell.length_c   1.000
_cell.angle_alpha   90.00
_cell.angle_beta   90.00
_cell.angle_gamma   90.00
#
_symmetry.space_group_name_H-M   'P 1'
#
loop_
_entity.id
_entity.type
_entity.pdbx_description
1 polymer ?
#
loop_
_entity_poly.entity_id
_entity_poly.type
_entity_poly.pdbx_seq_one_letter_code
_entity_poly.pdbx_strand_id
1 'polypeptide(L)'
;DEQALLVENLATAVRSHEVACELLAQGVAEGVVRAEYCGRPCQARMDWFNPDRGIVDLKTADDLTYFEADARRYGYLYQLAFYQRLLARAAGAPVRSAPGAVTYTLVHLIGIEKKPPFRCGVWLADQDSLDQCARDNEAAMGRLLECERTGLWPTGYESPRILML
;
A
#
# COMPACT_ATOMS: atom_id res chain seq x y z
N ASP A 1 29.87 -11.92 1.95
CA ASP A 1 28.62 -12.50 1.46
C ASP A 1 27.96 -11.46 0.55
N GLU A 2 27.69 -11.80 -0.71
CA GLU A 2 27.22 -10.86 -1.74
C GLU A 2 25.85 -10.25 -1.39
N GLN A 3 24.99 -11.04 -0.74
CA GLN A 3 23.66 -10.57 -0.30
C GLN A 3 23.76 -9.52 0.80
N ALA A 4 24.68 -9.70 1.76
CA ALA A 4 24.89 -8.72 2.83
C ALA A 4 25.32 -7.36 2.24
N LEU A 5 26.24 -7.38 1.27
CA LEU A 5 26.68 -6.17 0.58
C LEU A 5 25.53 -5.49 -0.20
N LEU A 6 24.67 -6.27 -0.86
CA LEU A 6 23.48 -5.72 -1.52
C LEU A 6 22.58 -5.01 -0.51
N VAL A 7 22.28 -5.62 0.63
CA VAL A 7 21.44 -5.02 1.68
C VAL A 7 22.06 -3.74 2.24
N GLU A 8 23.37 -3.71 2.47
CA GLU A 8 24.08 -2.52 2.91
C GLU A 8 24.00 -1.37 1.89
N ASN A 9 24.12 -1.68 0.60
CA ASN A 9 23.98 -0.71 -0.48
C ASN A 9 22.55 -0.16 -0.55
N LEU A 10 21.54 -1.03 -0.47
CA LEU A 10 20.14 -0.60 -0.45
C LEU A 10 19.87 0.32 0.75
N ALA A 11 20.31 -0.07 1.94
CA ALA A 11 20.12 0.72 3.14
C ALA A 11 20.86 2.08 3.06
N THR A 12 22.02 2.12 2.41
CA THR A 12 22.78 3.36 2.20
C THR A 12 22.09 4.29 1.22
N ALA A 13 21.50 3.76 0.15
CA ALA A 13 20.73 4.55 -0.80
C ALA A 13 19.46 5.15 -0.18
N VAL A 14 18.72 4.39 0.64
CA VAL A 14 17.61 4.94 1.43
C VAL A 14 18.09 6.04 2.37
N ARG A 15 19.20 5.79 3.10
CA ARG A 15 19.78 6.78 4.03
C ARG A 15 20.34 8.04 3.36
N SER A 16 20.60 7.98 2.06
CA SER A 16 21.07 9.12 1.28
C SER A 16 19.91 9.98 0.74
N HIS A 17 18.68 9.49 0.81
CA HIS A 17 17.49 10.22 0.36
C HIS A 17 16.84 10.98 1.52
N GLU A 18 16.93 12.31 1.50
CA GLU A 18 16.50 13.19 2.60
C GLU A 18 15.07 12.94 3.07
N VAL A 19 14.09 12.90 2.15
CA VAL A 19 12.68 12.65 2.49
C VAL A 19 12.46 11.24 3.07
N ALA A 20 13.18 10.23 2.60
CA ALA A 20 13.05 8.86 3.09
C ALA A 20 13.60 8.76 4.52
N CYS A 21 14.76 9.37 4.77
CA CYS A 21 15.32 9.53 6.11
C CYS A 21 14.36 10.23 7.06
N GLU A 22 13.72 11.31 6.61
CA GLU A 22 12.74 12.00 7.42
C GLU A 22 11.57 11.09 7.76
N LEU A 23 10.92 10.47 6.77
CA LEU A 23 9.78 9.58 6.99
C LEU A 23 10.10 8.43 7.95
N LEU A 24 11.33 7.89 7.90
CA LEU A 24 11.80 6.76 8.69
C LEU A 24 12.51 7.16 9.99
N ALA A 25 12.61 8.45 10.33
CA ALA A 25 13.38 8.90 11.50
C ALA A 25 12.75 8.45 12.83
N GLN A 26 11.42 8.46 12.91
CA GLN A 26 10.65 8.06 14.09
C GLN A 26 9.38 7.35 13.66
N GLY A 27 9.04 6.25 14.32
CA GLY A 27 7.87 5.46 13.99
C GLY A 27 7.95 4.05 14.54
N VAL A 28 6.96 3.26 14.17
CA VAL A 28 6.82 1.84 14.51
C VAL A 28 7.08 1.04 13.24
N ALA A 29 8.21 0.35 13.21
CA ALA A 29 8.48 -0.66 12.19
C ALA A 29 7.55 -1.85 12.37
N GLU A 30 7.10 -2.45 11.27
CA GLU A 30 6.42 -3.75 11.27
C GLU A 30 5.15 -3.80 12.15
N GLY A 31 4.49 -2.65 12.31
CA GLY A 31 3.32 -2.48 13.16
C GLY A 31 2.12 -3.27 12.62
N VAL A 32 1.48 -4.04 13.51
CA VAL A 32 0.30 -4.85 13.15
C VAL A 32 -0.98 -4.18 13.64
N VAL A 33 -1.94 -4.02 12.74
CA VAL A 33 -3.28 -3.55 13.05
C VAL A 33 -4.31 -4.63 12.74
N ARG A 34 -5.32 -4.75 13.61
CA ARG A 34 -6.43 -5.69 13.46
C ARG A 34 -7.74 -4.97 13.77
N ALA A 35 -8.72 -5.16 12.91
CA ALA A 35 -10.09 -4.68 13.14
C ALA A 35 -11.07 -5.55 12.34
N GLU A 36 -12.36 -5.43 12.65
CA GLU A 36 -13.40 -5.90 11.74
C GLU A 36 -13.54 -4.91 10.59
N TYR A 37 -13.50 -5.41 9.35
CA TYR A 37 -13.62 -4.61 8.16
C TYR A 37 -14.38 -5.40 7.08
N CYS A 38 -15.42 -4.79 6.52
CA CYS A 38 -16.33 -5.42 5.57
C CYS A 38 -16.92 -6.76 6.10
N GLY A 39 -17.34 -6.81 7.37
CA GLY A 39 -18.03 -7.97 7.93
C GLY A 39 -17.10 -9.12 8.34
N ARG A 40 -15.78 -8.93 8.36
CA ARG A 40 -14.83 -9.98 8.74
C ARG A 40 -13.60 -9.46 9.49
N PRO A 41 -12.96 -10.30 10.33
CA PRO A 41 -11.69 -9.96 10.94
C PRO A 41 -10.60 -9.76 9.88
N CYS A 42 -9.93 -8.62 9.91
CA CYS A 42 -8.86 -8.26 9.00
C CYS A 42 -7.58 -7.91 9.77
N GLN A 43 -6.43 -8.08 9.10
CA GLN A 43 -5.12 -7.73 9.63
C GLN A 43 -4.30 -7.04 8.53
N ALA A 44 -3.56 -6.01 8.91
CA ALA A 44 -2.50 -5.42 8.11
C ALA A 44 -1.22 -5.34 8.95
N ARG A 45 -0.08 -5.51 8.29
CA ARG A 45 1.24 -5.27 8.85
C ARG A 45 1.93 -4.27 7.95
N MET A 46 2.18 -3.08 8.50
CA MET A 46 2.79 -1.97 7.78
C MET A 46 4.30 -2.06 7.98
N ASP A 47 5.08 -1.86 6.92
CA ASP A 47 6.55 -1.83 7.02
C ASP A 47 6.97 -0.75 8.03
N TRP A 48 6.32 0.42 7.96
CA TRP A 48 6.55 1.52 8.89
C TRP A 48 5.30 2.39 9.07
N PHE A 49 5.09 2.87 10.30
CA PHE A 49 3.99 3.77 10.64
C PHE A 49 4.44 4.85 11.62
N ASN A 50 4.01 6.09 11.37
CA ASN A 50 4.14 7.20 12.30
C ASN A 50 2.79 7.94 12.37
N PRO A 51 2.28 8.33 13.55
CA PRO A 51 0.98 9.00 13.67
C PRO A 51 0.91 10.36 12.95
N ASP A 52 2.04 11.09 12.87
CA ASP A 52 2.12 12.41 12.26
C ASP A 52 2.49 12.35 10.76
N ARG A 53 3.26 11.33 10.35
CA ARG A 53 3.77 11.17 8.97
C ARG A 53 3.06 10.10 8.14
N GLY A 54 2.26 9.27 8.80
CA GLY A 54 1.42 8.25 8.18
C GLY A 54 2.11 6.91 7.95
N ILE A 55 1.61 6.18 6.95
CA ILE A 55 2.07 4.84 6.55
C ILE A 55 3.19 4.98 5.54
N VAL A 56 4.23 4.16 5.66
CA VAL A 56 5.31 4.05 4.68
C VAL A 56 5.50 2.58 4.35
N ASP A 57 5.58 2.27 3.06
CA ASP A 57 5.80 0.91 2.54
C ASP A 57 7.00 0.93 1.58
N LEU A 58 7.94 -0.01 1.78
CA LEU A 58 9.19 -0.07 1.04
C LEU A 58 9.10 -1.15 -0.03
N LYS A 59 9.35 -0.76 -1.28
CA LYS A 59 9.40 -1.65 -2.43
C LYS A 59 10.77 -1.61 -3.09
N THR A 60 11.38 -2.78 -3.27
CA THR A 60 12.49 -2.89 -4.21
C THR A 60 11.95 -2.88 -5.64
N ALA A 61 12.60 -2.15 -6.54
CA ALA A 61 12.25 -2.03 -7.95
C ALA A 61 13.41 -2.48 -8.84
N ASP A 62 13.11 -2.80 -10.10
CA ASP A 62 14.15 -2.98 -11.11
C ASP A 62 14.58 -1.63 -11.72
N ASP A 63 13.61 -0.79 -12.12
CA ASP A 63 13.87 0.54 -12.67
C ASP A 63 12.80 1.53 -12.18
N LEU A 64 13.22 2.59 -11.48
CA LEU A 64 12.28 3.59 -10.95
C LEU A 64 11.57 4.40 -12.04
N THR A 65 12.09 4.42 -13.28
CA THR A 65 11.44 5.07 -14.42
C THR A 65 10.06 4.47 -14.70
N TYR A 66 9.85 3.19 -14.36
CA TYR A 66 8.58 2.48 -14.55
C TYR A 66 7.83 2.25 -13.24
N PHE A 67 8.28 2.84 -12.13
CA PHE A 67 7.75 2.53 -10.79
C PHE A 67 6.24 2.75 -10.68
N GLU A 68 5.71 3.82 -11.27
CA GLU A 68 4.27 4.12 -11.21
C GLU A 68 3.43 3.11 -12.01
N ALA A 69 3.93 2.69 -13.18
CA ALA A 69 3.30 1.65 -13.98
C ALA A 69 3.34 0.29 -13.26
N ASP A 70 4.48 -0.03 -12.63
CA ASP A 70 4.65 -1.23 -11.81
C ASP A 70 3.75 -1.19 -10.57
N ALA A 71 3.63 -0.04 -9.90
CA ALA A 71 2.76 0.14 -8.75
C ALA A 71 1.29 -0.13 -9.10
N ARG A 72 0.86 0.31 -10.30
CA ARG A 72 -0.47 0.00 -10.83
C ARG A 72 -0.61 -1.48 -11.17
N ARG A 73 0.38 -2.07 -11.85
CA ARG A 73 0.38 -3.48 -12.28
C ARG A 73 0.35 -4.45 -11.11
N TYR A 74 1.13 -4.19 -10.07
CA TYR A 74 1.22 -5.01 -8.88
C TYR A 74 0.17 -4.66 -7.82
N GLY A 75 -0.60 -3.59 -8.04
CA GLY A 75 -1.71 -3.21 -7.18
C GLY A 75 -1.29 -2.66 -5.82
N TYR A 76 -0.16 -1.96 -5.73
CA TYR A 76 0.32 -1.40 -4.47
C TYR A 76 -0.69 -0.46 -3.82
N LEU A 77 -1.41 0.35 -4.61
CA LEU A 77 -2.45 1.23 -4.06
C LEU A 77 -3.64 0.47 -3.48
N TYR A 78 -3.97 -0.72 -3.98
CA TYR A 78 -4.99 -1.57 -3.34
C TYR A 78 -4.54 -2.06 -1.97
N GLN A 79 -3.28 -2.51 -1.86
CA GLN A 79 -2.69 -2.88 -0.56
C GLN A 79 -2.74 -1.70 0.42
N LEU A 80 -2.28 -0.53 0.00
CA LEU A 80 -2.15 0.62 0.89
C LEU A 80 -3.49 1.26 1.24
N ALA A 81 -4.45 1.27 0.32
CA ALA A 81 -5.83 1.67 0.61
C ALA A 81 -6.46 0.74 1.66
N PHE A 82 -6.20 -0.58 1.58
CA PHE A 82 -6.64 -1.52 2.61
C PHE A 82 -6.00 -1.22 3.96
N TYR A 83 -4.69 -0.94 4.00
CA TYR A 83 -3.98 -0.58 5.24
C TYR A 83 -4.55 0.70 5.85
N GLN A 84 -4.71 1.76 5.05
CA GLN A 84 -5.25 3.05 5.47
C GLN A 84 -6.65 2.90 6.08
N ARG A 85 -7.54 2.14 5.42
CA ARG A 85 -8.91 1.89 5.92
C ARG A 85 -8.92 1.06 7.19
N LEU A 86 -8.13 -0.02 7.26
CA LEU A 86 -8.09 -0.87 8.44
C LEU A 86 -7.52 -0.13 9.66
N LEU A 87 -6.50 0.71 9.45
CA LEU A 87 -5.95 1.57 10.48
C LEU A 87 -6.98 2.58 10.99
N ALA A 88 -7.68 3.26 10.09
CA ALA A 88 -8.75 4.19 10.46
C ALA A 88 -9.85 3.50 11.28
N ARG A 89 -10.26 2.28 10.87
CA ARG A 89 -11.23 1.46 11.62
C ARG A 89 -10.74 1.11 13.02
N ALA A 90 -9.49 0.66 13.15
CA ALA A 90 -8.92 0.31 14.45
C ALA A 90 -8.76 1.52 15.39
N ALA A 91 -8.48 2.70 14.82
CA ALA A 91 -8.37 3.95 15.56
C ALA A 91 -9.72 4.57 15.96
N GLY A 92 -10.85 3.98 15.54
CA GLY A 92 -12.18 4.57 15.72
C GLY A 92 -12.39 5.86 14.93
N ALA A 93 -11.54 6.12 13.94
CA ALA A 93 -11.63 7.32 13.12
C ALA A 93 -12.79 7.19 12.12
N PRO A 94 -13.64 8.22 11.98
CA PRO A 94 -14.71 8.19 10.99
C PRO A 94 -14.11 8.17 9.58
N VAL A 95 -14.56 7.20 8.78
CA VAL A 95 -14.04 6.93 7.42
C VAL A 95 -14.29 8.11 6.48
N ARG A 96 -15.29 8.95 6.78
CA ARG A 96 -15.61 10.27 6.20
C ARG A 96 -16.38 11.08 7.24
N SER A 97 -15.83 12.18 7.75
CA SER A 97 -16.56 13.10 8.64
C SER A 97 -16.57 14.50 8.06
N ALA A 98 -17.75 14.91 7.58
CA ALA A 98 -18.17 16.27 7.27
C ALA A 98 -17.26 17.11 6.32
N PRO A 99 -17.82 18.09 5.60
CA PRO A 99 -17.01 19.07 4.90
C PRO A 99 -16.25 19.93 5.93
N GLY A 100 -14.91 19.91 5.90
CA GLY A 100 -14.08 20.91 6.60
C GLY A 100 -12.91 20.39 7.43
N ALA A 101 -12.83 19.11 7.79
CA ALA A 101 -11.67 18.54 8.47
C ALA A 101 -11.66 17.00 8.42
N VAL A 102 -11.16 16.43 7.31
CA VAL A 102 -10.70 15.04 7.31
C VAL A 102 -9.20 15.05 7.13
N THR A 103 -8.47 14.83 8.22
CA THR A 103 -7.03 14.52 8.14
C THR A 103 -6.93 13.04 7.83
N TYR A 104 -6.65 12.71 6.56
CA TYR A 104 -6.34 11.34 6.17
C TYR A 104 -4.94 10.97 6.67
N THR A 105 -4.75 9.70 7.06
CA THR A 105 -3.40 9.18 7.28
C THR A 105 -2.67 9.18 5.94
N LEU A 106 -1.59 9.97 5.84
CA LEU A 106 -0.76 10.01 4.64
C LEU A 106 -0.16 8.62 4.35
N VAL A 107 0.10 8.34 3.08
CA VAL A 107 0.60 7.05 2.63
C VAL A 107 1.76 7.29 1.66
N HIS A 108 2.93 6.76 1.98
CA HIS A 108 4.12 6.90 1.16
C HIS A 108 4.62 5.55 0.69
N LEU A 109 5.13 5.52 -0.54
CA LEU A 109 5.92 4.42 -1.09
C LEU A 109 7.38 4.87 -1.16
N ILE A 110 8.28 4.02 -0.69
CA ILE A 110 9.73 4.16 -0.92
C ILE A 110 10.12 3.11 -1.96
N GLY A 111 10.54 3.55 -3.14
CA GLY A 111 11.05 2.68 -4.19
C GLY A 111 12.57 2.68 -4.19
N ILE A 112 13.20 1.50 -4.23
CA ILE A 112 14.66 1.39 -4.32
C ILE A 112 15.15 0.35 -5.34
N GLU A 113 16.08 0.74 -6.19
CA GLU A 113 16.66 -0.16 -7.20
C GLU A 113 17.66 -1.15 -6.61
N LYS A 114 17.63 -2.39 -7.10
CA LYS A 114 18.58 -3.44 -6.70
C LYS A 114 19.89 -3.47 -7.50
N LYS A 115 20.11 -2.47 -8.35
CA LYS A 115 21.29 -2.34 -9.22
C LYS A 115 21.91 -0.95 -9.10
N PRO A 116 23.23 -0.80 -9.26
CA PRO A 116 23.88 0.52 -9.30
C PRO A 116 23.19 1.46 -10.31
N PRO A 117 22.97 2.74 -9.97
CA PRO A 117 23.50 3.44 -8.80
C PRO A 117 22.61 3.33 -7.53
N PHE A 118 21.72 2.33 -7.46
CA PHE A 118 20.79 2.10 -6.35
C PHE A 118 19.85 3.30 -6.13
N ARG A 119 19.21 3.80 -7.20
CA ARG A 119 18.34 4.96 -7.07
C ARG A 119 17.25 4.69 -6.03
N CYS A 120 16.97 5.70 -5.21
CA CYS A 120 15.90 5.71 -4.24
C CYS A 120 14.92 6.83 -4.62
N GLY A 121 13.63 6.58 -4.50
CA GLY A 121 12.58 7.57 -4.70
C GLY A 121 11.49 7.44 -3.65
N VAL A 122 10.76 8.53 -3.42
CA VAL A 122 9.62 8.58 -2.50
C VAL A 122 8.41 9.11 -3.26
N TRP A 123 7.28 8.42 -3.13
CA TRP A 123 6.00 8.82 -3.69
C TRP A 123 4.99 8.99 -2.57
N LEU A 124 4.30 10.14 -2.55
CA LEU A 124 3.07 10.30 -1.78
C LEU A 124 1.91 9.75 -2.61
N ALA A 125 1.15 8.82 -2.06
CA ALA A 125 -0.03 8.30 -2.74
C ALA A 125 -1.16 9.33 -2.75
N ASP A 126 -1.74 9.53 -3.93
CA ASP A 126 -2.89 10.41 -4.12
C ASP A 126 -4.13 9.87 -3.40
N GLN A 127 -4.82 10.74 -2.66
CA GLN A 127 -5.94 10.33 -1.81
C GLN A 127 -7.16 9.91 -2.64
N ASP A 128 -7.41 10.51 -3.79
CA ASP A 128 -8.54 10.12 -4.66
C ASP A 128 -8.31 8.70 -5.24
N SER A 129 -7.06 8.41 -5.60
CA SER A 129 -6.63 7.09 -6.05
C SER A 129 -6.75 6.04 -4.94
N LEU A 130 -6.33 6.36 -3.71
CA LEU A 130 -6.52 5.48 -2.54
C LEU A 130 -8.00 5.25 -2.24
N ASP A 131 -8.82 6.29 -2.33
CA ASP A 131 -10.27 6.20 -2.13
C ASP A 131 -10.93 5.31 -3.19
N GLN A 132 -10.49 5.39 -4.45
CA GLN A 132 -10.95 4.51 -5.51
C GLN A 132 -10.53 3.06 -5.25
N CYS A 133 -9.25 2.81 -4.96
CA CYS A 133 -8.76 1.48 -4.62
C CYS A 133 -9.46 0.90 -3.38
N ALA A 134 -9.82 1.73 -2.40
CA ALA A 134 -10.59 1.30 -1.23
C ALA A 134 -11.99 0.81 -1.63
N ARG A 135 -12.71 1.54 -2.49
CA ARG A 135 -14.03 1.11 -2.99
C ARG A 135 -13.93 -0.23 -3.74
N ASP A 136 -12.88 -0.38 -4.54
CA ASP A 136 -12.65 -1.62 -5.29
C ASP A 136 -12.30 -2.80 -4.37
N ASN A 137 -11.51 -2.56 -3.31
CA ASN A 137 -11.25 -3.54 -2.26
C ASN A 137 -12.55 -3.95 -1.54
N GLU A 138 -13.39 -3.00 -1.14
CA GLU A 138 -14.68 -3.26 -0.50
C GLU A 138 -15.60 -4.08 -1.42
N ALA A 139 -15.65 -3.76 -2.71
CA ALA A 139 -16.39 -4.53 -3.70
C ALA A 139 -15.83 -5.96 -3.88
N ALA A 140 -14.50 -6.12 -3.87
CA ALA A 140 -13.86 -7.43 -3.92
C ALA A 140 -14.16 -8.28 -2.68
N MET A 141 -14.13 -7.66 -1.50
CA MET A 141 -14.51 -8.31 -0.23
C MET A 141 -15.99 -8.72 -0.24
N GLY A 142 -16.88 -7.89 -0.79
CA GLY A 142 -18.29 -8.25 -0.99
C GLY A 142 -18.47 -9.46 -1.91
N ARG A 143 -17.73 -9.52 -3.03
CA ARG A 143 -17.73 -10.70 -3.92
C ARG A 143 -17.20 -11.95 -3.21
N LEU A 144 -16.13 -11.83 -2.42
CA LEU A 144 -15.59 -12.94 -1.65
C LEU A 144 -16.66 -13.52 -0.70
N LEU A 145 -17.36 -12.68 0.05
CA LEU A 145 -18.42 -13.12 0.95
C LEU A 145 -19.54 -13.86 0.21
N GLU A 146 -19.91 -13.39 -0.98
CA GLU A 146 -20.92 -14.05 -1.81
C GLU A 146 -20.44 -15.40 -2.36
N CYS A 147 -19.17 -15.50 -2.78
CA CYS A 147 -18.57 -16.76 -3.20
C CYS A 147 -18.56 -17.78 -2.06
N GLU A 148 -18.16 -17.36 -0.85
CA GLU A 148 -18.15 -18.20 0.34
C GLU A 148 -19.58 -18.65 0.71
N ARG A 149 -20.58 -17.75 0.60
CA ARG A 149 -21.98 -18.05 0.91
C ARG A 149 -22.62 -19.04 -0.07
N THR A 150 -22.32 -18.90 -1.37
CA THR A 150 -22.96 -19.69 -2.44
C THR A 150 -22.18 -20.94 -2.82
N GLY A 151 -20.88 -20.99 -2.50
CA GLY A 151 -19.96 -22.00 -3.00
C GLY A 151 -19.60 -21.83 -4.48
N LEU A 152 -20.02 -20.74 -5.12
CA LEU A 152 -19.73 -20.44 -6.52
C LEU A 152 -18.54 -19.48 -6.62
N TRP A 153 -17.58 -19.80 -7.49
CA TRP A 153 -16.34 -19.02 -7.66
C TRP A 153 -16.16 -18.58 -9.12
N PRO A 154 -16.81 -17.48 -9.54
CA PRO A 154 -16.67 -16.99 -10.91
C PRO A 154 -15.21 -16.62 -11.22
N THR A 155 -14.74 -17.03 -12.38
CA THR A 155 -13.42 -16.71 -12.91
C THR A 155 -13.39 -15.35 -13.61
N GLY A 156 -14.54 -14.88 -14.11
CA GLY A 156 -14.63 -13.69 -14.96
C GLY A 156 -14.17 -13.92 -16.40
N TYR A 157 -13.95 -15.18 -16.77
CA TYR A 157 -13.54 -15.65 -18.09
C TYR A 157 -14.45 -16.76 -18.62
N GLU A 158 -15.70 -16.82 -18.16
CA GLU A 158 -16.71 -17.78 -18.61
C GLU A 158 -17.08 -17.58 -20.09
N SER A 159 -16.69 -16.46 -20.69
CA SER A 159 -16.97 -16.13 -22.09
C SER A 159 -15.76 -15.45 -22.77
N PRO A 160 -15.61 -15.61 -24.10
CA PRO A 160 -14.55 -14.94 -24.85
C PRO A 160 -14.56 -13.43 -24.66
N ARG A 161 -13.37 -12.82 -24.57
CA ARG A 161 -13.18 -11.37 -24.44
C ARG A 161 -12.47 -10.82 -25.68
N ILE A 162 -12.85 -9.61 -26.08
CA ILE A 162 -12.16 -8.89 -27.15
C ILE A 162 -10.91 -8.25 -26.56
N LEU A 163 -9.75 -8.58 -27.13
CA LEU A 163 -8.48 -7.92 -26.81
C LEU A 163 -8.29 -6.74 -27.77
N MET A 164 -8.24 -5.52 -27.23
CA MET A 164 -7.90 -4.31 -27.98
C MET A 164 -6.49 -3.87 -27.60
N LEU A 165 -5.71 -3.45 -28.60
CA LEU A 165 -4.37 -2.87 -28.44
C LEU A 165 -4.45 -1.35 -28.33
#